data_AF-A0A836F8B0-F1
#
_entry.id   AF-A0A836F8B0-F1
#
_cell.length_a   1.000
_cell.length_b   1.000
_cell.length_c   1.000
_cell.angle_alpha   90.00
_cell.angle_beta   90.00
_cell.angle_gamma   90.00
#
_symmetry.space_group_name_H-M   'P 1'
#
loop_
_entity.id
_entity.type
_entity.pdbx_description
1 polymer ?
#
loop_
_entity_poly.entity_id
_entity_poly.type
_entity_poly.pdbx_seq_one_letter_code
_entity_poly.pdbx_strand_id
1 'polypeptide(L)'
;MSTMGLNELSCKISEPVFFSESLRYNLDPFNQYDDLKLWEVRQIELSDVTLDHDIFSGGHNFSVGQKQFICLARAILKNNRLLGEATANIDSQ
;
A
#
# COMPACT_ATOMS: atom_id res chain seq x y z
N MET A 1 -5.76 37.11 -11.12
CA MET A 1 -4.85 36.73 -10.02
C MET A 1 -4.93 35.22 -9.86
N SER A 2 -3.80 34.58 -10.12
CA SER A 2 -3.59 33.14 -10.21
C SER A 2 -3.73 32.46 -8.85
N THR A 3 -4.49 31.37 -8.79
CA THR A 3 -4.23 30.18 -7.96
C THR A 3 -5.11 29.04 -8.51
N MET A 4 -4.80 28.58 -9.73
CA MET A 4 -5.12 27.19 -10.10
C MET A 4 -4.16 26.30 -9.30
N GLY A 5 -4.41 26.20 -7.99
CA GLY A 5 -3.58 25.47 -7.06
C GLY A 5 -3.94 23.99 -7.12
N LEU A 6 -3.09 23.20 -7.79
CA LEU A 6 -2.72 21.83 -7.40
C LEU A 6 -3.86 20.87 -6.99
N ASN A 7 -5.05 20.99 -7.58
CA ASN A 7 -6.19 20.12 -7.23
C ASN A 7 -6.43 18.97 -8.22
N GLU A 8 -5.58 18.82 -9.24
CA GLU A 8 -5.76 17.79 -10.29
C GLU A 8 -5.02 16.48 -10.00
N LEU A 9 -4.37 16.37 -8.84
CA LEU A 9 -3.90 15.11 -8.27
C LEU A 9 -4.68 14.74 -7.01
N SER A 10 -5.93 15.19 -6.89
CA SER A 10 -6.90 14.51 -6.03
C SER A 10 -7.20 13.17 -6.68
N CYS A 11 -6.26 12.24 -6.54
CA CYS A 11 -6.55 10.83 -6.62
C CYS A 11 -7.68 10.64 -5.61
N LYS A 12 -8.89 10.45 -6.12
CA LYS A 12 -10.14 10.20 -5.38
C LYS A 12 -10.08 8.84 -4.67
N ILE A 13 -8.94 8.52 -4.07
CA ILE A 13 -8.76 7.44 -3.10
C ILE A 13 -9.43 8.02 -1.86
N SER A 14 -10.66 7.58 -1.59
CA SER A 14 -11.30 7.78 -0.28
C SER A 14 -10.25 7.50 0.78
N GLU A 15 -10.12 8.36 1.79
CA GLU A 15 -9.06 8.24 2.80
C GLU A 15 -8.87 6.77 3.17
N PRO A 16 -7.66 6.22 2.96
CA PRO A 16 -7.42 4.81 3.18
C PRO A 16 -7.86 4.44 4.59
N VAL A 17 -8.80 3.50 4.67
CA VAL A 17 -9.18 2.94 5.95
C VAL A 17 -8.00 2.12 6.45
N PHE A 18 -7.39 2.60 7.52
CA PHE A 18 -6.38 1.88 8.29
C PHE A 18 -7.06 1.17 9.45
N PHE A 19 -6.82 -0.12 9.54
CA PHE A 19 -7.26 -0.95 10.66
C PHE A 19 -6.25 -0.86 11.78
N SER A 20 -6.74 -0.98 13.02
CA SER A 20 -5.91 -0.99 14.23
C SER A 20 -5.20 -2.33 14.40
N GLU A 21 -4.34 -2.64 13.45
CA GLU A 21 -3.70 -3.94 13.23
C GLU A 21 -2.29 -3.71 12.66
N SER A 22 -1.51 -4.77 12.51
CA SER A 22 -0.16 -4.71 11.94
C SER A 22 -0.08 -4.04 10.56
N LEU A 23 1.09 -3.48 10.23
CA LEU A 23 1.40 -2.98 8.88
C LEU A 23 1.20 -4.07 7.83
N ARG A 24 1.57 -5.32 8.13
CA ARG A 24 1.30 -6.50 7.30
C ARG A 24 -0.18 -6.60 6.96
N TYR A 25 -1.06 -6.59 7.96
CA TYR A 25 -2.50 -6.68 7.75
C TYR A 25 -3.05 -5.52 6.91
N ASN A 26 -2.53 -4.31 7.14
CA ASN A 26 -2.95 -3.13 6.39
C ASN A 26 -2.45 -3.11 4.92
N LEU A 27 -1.35 -3.78 4.63
CA LEU A 27 -0.83 -3.99 3.27
C LEU A 27 -1.49 -5.17 2.55
N ASP A 28 -1.68 -6.26 3.27
CA ASP A 28 -2.17 -7.55 2.77
C ASP A 28 -3.08 -8.25 3.80
N PRO A 29 -4.36 -7.85 3.88
CA PRO A 29 -5.30 -8.42 4.84
C PRO A 29 -5.67 -9.88 4.55
N PHE A 30 -5.34 -10.38 3.35
CA PHE A 30 -5.63 -11.74 2.92
C PHE A 30 -4.41 -12.67 2.94
N ASN A 31 -3.25 -12.17 3.40
CA ASN A 31 -2.02 -12.92 3.52
C ASN A 31 -1.62 -13.66 2.23
N GLN A 32 -1.76 -12.98 1.09
CA GLN A 32 -1.47 -13.50 -0.25
C GLN A 32 -0.02 -13.30 -0.70
N TYR A 33 0.72 -12.42 -0.03
CA TYR A 33 2.10 -12.11 -0.38
C TYR A 33 3.06 -12.55 0.72
N ASP A 34 4.20 -13.11 0.31
CA ASP A 34 5.29 -13.43 1.21
C ASP A 34 5.94 -12.18 1.78
N ASP A 35 6.58 -12.36 2.94
CA ASP A 35 7.33 -11.32 3.64
C ASP A 35 8.29 -10.60 2.71
N LEU A 36 9.02 -11.31 1.84
CA LEU A 36 9.94 -10.70 0.87
C LEU A 36 9.26 -9.61 0.03
N LYS A 37 8.05 -9.87 -0.46
CA LYS A 37 7.30 -8.92 -1.29
C LYS A 37 6.81 -7.72 -0.49
N LEU A 38 6.36 -7.96 0.74
CA LEU A 38 5.94 -6.92 1.66
C LEU A 38 7.14 -6.06 2.11
N TRP A 39 8.31 -6.66 2.28
CA TRP A 39 9.57 -5.98 2.54
C TRP A 39 9.98 -5.10 1.37
N GLU A 40 9.93 -5.59 0.12
CA GLU A 40 10.26 -4.79 -1.06
C GLU A 40 9.46 -3.49 -1.13
N VAL A 41 8.13 -3.58 -0.95
CA VAL A 41 7.27 -2.40 -1.02
C VAL A 41 7.48 -1.49 0.17
N ARG A 42 7.92 -1.99 1.32
CA ARG A 42 8.15 -1.18 2.52
C ARG A 42 9.42 -0.32 2.45
N GLN A 43 10.47 -0.83 1.81
CA GLN A 43 11.83 -0.24 1.83
C GLN A 43 11.94 1.20 1.29
N ILE A 44 10.91 1.72 0.62
CA ILE A 44 10.96 3.04 -0.01
C ILE A 44 10.69 4.16 1.01
N GLU A 45 9.69 4.04 1.89
CA GLU A 45 9.30 5.10 2.85
C GLU A 45 8.99 4.59 4.27
N LEU A 46 9.08 3.27 4.48
CA LEU A 46 8.78 2.62 5.76
C LEU A 46 9.96 1.76 6.22
N SER A 47 11.19 2.12 5.85
CA SER A 47 12.41 1.36 6.17
C SER A 47 12.57 1.09 7.68
N ASP A 48 12.14 2.03 8.52
CA ASP A 48 12.29 1.96 9.99
C ASP A 48 11.11 1.28 10.69
N VAL A 49 10.08 0.89 9.94
CA VAL A 49 8.84 0.31 10.48
C VAL A 49 8.84 -1.19 10.20
N THR A 50 8.59 -2.04 11.19
CA THR A 50 8.52 -3.50 10.97
C THR A 50 7.16 -3.89 10.36
N LEU A 51 7.08 -5.06 9.69
CA LEU A 51 5.80 -5.57 9.17
C LEU A 51 4.80 -5.84 10.30
N ASP A 52 5.29 -6.17 11.49
CA ASP A 52 4.51 -6.40 12.70
C ASP A 52 4.21 -5.12 13.49
N HIS A 53 4.59 -3.93 12.99
CA HIS A 53 4.31 -2.67 13.66
C HIS A 53 2.81 -2.37 13.60
N ASP A 54 2.19 -2.13 14.75
CA ASP A 54 0.77 -1.79 14.84
C ASP A 54 0.48 -0.42 14.23
N ILE A 55 -0.52 -0.38 13.36
CA ILE A 55 -1.10 0.88 12.87
C ILE A 55 -2.21 1.27 13.84
N PHE A 56 -2.25 2.54 14.27
CA PHE A 56 -3.35 3.03 15.11
C PHE A 56 -4.58 3.33 14.26
N SER A 57 -5.76 3.39 14.86
CA SER A 57 -7.00 3.76 14.16
C SER A 57 -6.80 5.04 13.32
N GLY A 58 -7.12 4.97 12.03
CA GLY A 58 -6.92 6.07 11.08
C GLY A 58 -5.46 6.37 10.72
N GLY A 59 -4.51 5.51 11.11
CA GLY A 59 -3.08 5.64 10.86
C GLY A 59 -2.42 6.80 11.62
N HIS A 60 -2.93 7.20 12.79
CA HIS A 60 -2.42 8.39 13.49
C HIS A 60 -0.93 8.35 13.87
N ASN A 61 -0.32 7.16 13.91
CA ASN A 61 1.12 6.98 14.12
C ASN A 61 1.98 7.17 12.85
N PHE A 62 1.37 7.44 11.68
CA PHE A 62 2.06 7.68 10.41
C PHE A 62 1.84 9.10 9.90
N SER A 63 2.87 9.62 9.23
CA SER A 63 2.77 10.90 8.51
C SER A 63 1.82 10.78 7.32
N VAL A 64 1.35 11.92 6.80
CA VAL A 64 0.52 11.97 5.59
C VAL A 64 1.22 11.29 4.41
N GLY A 65 2.54 11.52 4.25
CA GLY A 65 3.34 10.90 3.20
C GLY A 65 3.43 9.37 3.35
N GLN A 66 3.64 8.88 4.56
CA GLN A 66 3.66 7.44 4.83
C GLN A 66 2.29 6.78 4.56
N LYS A 67 1.18 7.45 4.89
CA LYS A 67 -0.16 6.95 4.56
C LYS A 67 -0.38 6.85 3.06
N GLN A 68 0.00 7.88 2.31
CA GLN A 68 -0.05 7.88 0.85
C GLN A 68 0.82 6.76 0.27
N PHE A 69 1.98 6.53 0.87
CA PHE A 69 2.86 5.45 0.49
C PHE A 69 2.23 4.07 0.74
N ILE A 70 1.57 3.86 1.88
CA ILE A 70 0.85 2.60 2.14
C ILE A 70 -0.26 2.37 1.10
N CYS A 71 -0.98 3.42 0.68
CA CYS A 71 -1.95 3.32 -0.43
C CYS A 71 -1.27 2.87 -1.73
N LEU A 72 -0.14 3.49 -2.06
CA LEU A 72 0.61 3.18 -3.27
C LEU A 72 1.13 1.74 -3.23
N ALA A 73 1.70 1.30 -2.11
CA ALA A 73 2.14 -0.07 -1.88
C ALA A 73 0.99 -1.07 -2.10
N ARG A 74 -0.21 -0.80 -1.56
CA ARG A 74 -1.41 -1.62 -1.80
C ARG A 74 -1.78 -1.67 -3.28
N ALA A 75 -1.67 -0.56 -4.01
CA ALA A 75 -1.95 -0.51 -5.45
C ALA A 75 -0.90 -1.30 -6.27
N ILE A 76 0.37 -1.24 -5.90
CA ILE A 76 1.46 -1.99 -6.53
C ILE A 76 1.27 -3.49 -6.29
N LEU A 77 1.02 -3.90 -5.05
CA LEU A 77 0.75 -5.31 -4.70
C LEU A 77 -0.42 -5.85 -5.52
N LYS A 78 -1.54 -5.12 -5.55
CA LYS A 78 -2.73 -5.51 -6.33
C LYS A 78 -2.44 -5.65 -7.83
N ASN A 79 -1.67 -4.74 -8.43
CA ASN A 79 -1.29 -4.85 -9.84
C ASN A 79 -0.32 -6.01 -10.09
N ASN A 80 0.63 -6.26 -9.19
CA ASN A 80 1.57 -7.37 -9.32
C ASN A 80 0.85 -8.73 -9.25
N ARG A 81 -0.23 -8.83 -8.47
CA ARG A 81 -1.07 -10.03 -8.45
C ARG A 81 -1.75 -10.27 -9.80
N LEU A 82 -2.32 -9.23 -10.43
CA LEU A 82 -2.91 -9.36 -11.77
C LEU A 82 -1.86 -9.78 -12.81
N LEU A 83 -0.63 -9.27 -12.71
CA LEU A 83 0.47 -9.65 -13.60
C LEU A 83 0.89 -11.13 -13.41
N GLY A 84 0.95 -11.59 -12.16
CA GLY A 84 1.26 -12.98 -11.83
C GLY A 84 0.17 -13.95 -12.31
N GLU A 85 -1.11 -13.60 -12.12
CA GLU A 85 -2.24 -14.40 -12.61
C GLU A 85 -2.28 -14.44 -14.15
N ALA A 86 -2.02 -13.31 -14.82
CA ALA A 86 -1.96 -13.26 -16.28
C ALA A 86 -0.80 -14.10 -16.85
N THR A 87 0.32 -14.20 -16.14
CA THR A 87 1.49 -14.98 -16.57
C THR A 87 1.28 -16.48 -16.33
N ALA A 88 0.63 -16.86 -15.21
CA ALA A 88 0.27 -18.25 -14.93
C ALA A 88 -0.78 -18.81 -15.90
N ASN A 89 -1.62 -17.95 -16.49
CA ASN A 89 -2.61 -18.35 -17.48
C ASN A 89 -2.01 -18.59 -18.90
N ILE A 90 -0.76 -18.18 -19.15
CA ILE A 90 -0.13 -18.35 -20.47
C ILE A 90 0.58 -19.72 -20.60
N ASP A 91 0.84 -20.42 -19.49
CA ASP A 91 1.44 -21.77 -19.49
C ASP A 91 0.36 -22.84 -19.22
N SER A 92 -0.56 -23.02 -20.18
CA SER A 92 -1.50 -24.16 -20.16
C SER A 92 -1.97 -24.58 -21.56
N GLN A 93 -1.15 -24.38 -22.60
CA GLN A 93 -1.43 -24.88 -23.95
C GLN A 93 -0.25 -25.65 -24.55
#